data_AF-A0A1X0QQX3-F1
#
_entry.id   AF-A0A1X0QQX3-F1
#
_cell.length_a   1.000
_cell.length_b   1.000
_cell.length_c   1.000
_cell.angle_alpha   90.00
_cell.angle_beta   90.00
_cell.angle_gamma   90.00
#
_symmetry.space_group_name_H-M   'P 1'
#
loop_
_entity.id
_entity.type
_entity.pdbx_description
1 polymer ?
#
loop_
_entity_poly.entity_id
_entity_poly.type
_entity_poly.pdbx_seq_one_letter_code
_entity_poly.pdbx_strand_id
1 'polypeptide(L)'
;LQNKRTHDQVEPESEQGFKRQRNDINTLFQLCPSCHNNLQRPLTLPCGYTCCTPCHKSNLVCIACHRMHTTAISPNVTIQTIQTVLGKPGMTMNLKSKLAQSLECAICCTRFTQPTTTPCGHTFCRNYDEESADALDLDLEHDTRVPLLVGSLAFPGVNCMIHVFEPRYRLMLRRVMQSKRSRFGLCLVRRKRSDRESPFYEYGTMLELMQVQTLPDGRSIVEAVGSHRFRVTSFQLQDGYHMAEIERIDDLDREQQQAVEQEQILRASALRAKCQQQRLANASLPQSIQPPPLLSGSPMMQMINQRRSWAQQAHPQTSQVNRAPWLQMHVRGLSATRSKPYQIQQQQPQQRLLHQPQLANIIPTVTKQQQATPHQNRQEVATDELVDELVTFIQKLIQYKQSHPNTHWFGALGNPPSLDKSSIDRVKLVWWFINLAPLGEEEKVSLLATRTLRERVLTVMSWIDKFEDQWSLFLDNRMPLQSSSSSDIACCIS
;
A
#
# COMPACT_ATOMS: atom_id res chain seq x y z
N LEU A 1 43.01 -56.94 0.61
CA LEU A 1 43.24 -55.93 -0.46
C LEU A 1 42.52 -56.44 -1.71
N GLN A 2 41.51 -55.80 -2.29
CA GLN A 2 40.86 -54.49 -2.05
C GLN A 2 39.33 -54.65 -2.14
N ASN A 3 38.57 -53.87 -1.36
CA ASN A 3 37.13 -53.71 -1.58
C ASN A 3 36.89 -52.70 -2.72
N LYS A 4 36.02 -53.03 -3.69
CA LYS A 4 35.32 -52.03 -4.51
C LYS A 4 33.83 -52.10 -4.19
N ARG A 5 33.34 -51.14 -3.40
CA ARG A 5 31.90 -50.89 -3.22
C ARG A 5 31.37 -50.24 -4.49
N THR A 6 30.45 -50.87 -5.20
CA THR A 6 29.54 -50.16 -6.10
C THR A 6 28.51 -49.44 -5.25
N HIS A 7 28.43 -48.13 -5.43
CA HIS A 7 27.59 -47.26 -4.62
C HIS A 7 26.24 -47.11 -5.33
N ASP A 8 25.29 -48.00 -5.04
CA ASP A 8 23.92 -47.83 -5.51
C ASP A 8 23.34 -46.56 -4.88
N GLN A 9 23.27 -45.49 -5.67
CA GLN A 9 22.61 -44.27 -5.29
C GLN A 9 21.10 -44.47 -5.42
N VAL A 10 20.47 -44.85 -4.32
CA VAL A 10 19.01 -44.75 -4.16
C VAL A 10 18.66 -43.26 -4.19
N GLU A 11 18.23 -42.75 -5.34
CA GLU A 11 17.72 -41.38 -5.45
C GLU A 11 16.51 -41.18 -4.54
N PRO A 12 16.39 -40.02 -3.85
CA PRO A 12 15.30 -39.78 -2.92
C PRO A 12 13.94 -39.81 -3.62
N GLU A 13 12.92 -40.34 -2.93
CA GLU A 13 11.56 -40.55 -3.47
C GLU A 13 10.92 -39.28 -4.06
N SER A 14 11.31 -38.10 -3.57
CA SER A 14 10.88 -36.80 -4.07
C SER A 14 11.37 -36.50 -5.50
N GLU A 15 12.60 -36.88 -5.86
CA GLU A 15 13.09 -36.76 -7.23
C GLU A 15 12.45 -37.80 -8.15
N GLN A 16 12.21 -39.01 -7.66
CA GLN A 16 11.51 -40.05 -8.43
C GLN A 16 10.07 -39.65 -8.76
N GLY A 17 9.35 -39.04 -7.80
CA GLY A 17 8.02 -38.46 -8.01
C GLY A 17 8.01 -37.34 -9.06
N PHE A 18 8.99 -36.43 -9.00
CA PHE A 18 9.15 -35.36 -9.99
C PHE A 18 9.49 -35.88 -11.40
N LYS A 19 10.31 -36.95 -11.48
CA LYS A 19 10.64 -37.62 -12.75
C LYS A 19 9.41 -38.33 -13.34
N ARG A 20 8.59 -39.03 -12.54
CA ARG A 20 7.32 -39.62 -13.00
C ARG A 20 6.37 -38.56 -13.55
N GLN A 21 6.05 -37.53 -12.77
CA GLN A 21 5.15 -36.45 -13.23
C GLN A 21 5.67 -35.74 -14.50
N ARG A 22 6.99 -35.54 -14.62
CA ARG A 22 7.58 -34.98 -15.85
C ARG A 22 7.40 -35.93 -17.05
N ASN A 23 7.52 -37.23 -16.86
CA ASN A 23 7.29 -38.22 -17.92
C ASN A 23 5.82 -38.29 -18.35
N ASP A 24 4.89 -38.20 -17.39
CA ASP A 24 3.44 -38.19 -17.67
C ASP A 24 3.05 -36.95 -18.49
N ILE A 25 3.55 -35.76 -18.10
CA ILE A 25 3.32 -34.50 -18.83
C ILE A 25 4.02 -34.51 -20.20
N ASN A 26 5.22 -35.09 -20.32
CA ASN A 26 5.88 -35.27 -21.60
C ASN A 26 5.04 -36.14 -22.54
N THR A 27 4.49 -37.26 -22.07
CA THR A 27 3.63 -38.15 -22.86
C THR A 27 2.43 -37.42 -23.45
N LEU A 28 1.80 -36.51 -22.69
CA LEU A 28 0.62 -35.73 -23.12
C LEU A 28 0.91 -34.70 -24.23
N PHE A 29 2.07 -34.05 -24.22
CA PHE A 29 2.38 -32.94 -25.14
C PHE A 29 3.51 -33.23 -26.15
N GLN A 30 4.18 -34.36 -26.03
CA GLN A 30 5.25 -34.75 -26.96
C GLN A 30 4.83 -35.83 -27.95
N LEU A 31 3.97 -36.80 -27.63
CA LEU A 31 3.69 -37.90 -28.56
C LEU A 31 2.52 -37.63 -29.52
N CYS A 32 2.71 -37.96 -30.79
CA CYS A 32 1.68 -37.88 -31.83
C CYS A 32 0.80 -39.14 -31.81
N PRO A 33 -0.51 -39.06 -31.60
CA PRO A 33 -1.36 -40.25 -31.55
C PRO A 33 -1.47 -40.99 -32.90
N SER A 34 -1.12 -40.36 -34.04
CA SER A 34 -1.18 -41.00 -35.37
C SER A 34 0.09 -41.79 -35.75
N CYS A 35 1.26 -41.47 -35.18
CA CYS A 35 2.53 -42.10 -35.56
C CYS A 35 3.40 -42.51 -34.38
N HIS A 36 2.95 -42.31 -33.14
CA HIS A 36 3.59 -42.64 -31.88
C HIS A 36 5.01 -42.05 -31.66
N ASN A 37 5.45 -41.18 -32.56
CA ASN A 37 6.69 -40.42 -32.48
C ASN A 37 6.45 -39.01 -31.91
N ASN A 38 7.53 -38.28 -31.62
CA ASN A 38 7.44 -36.90 -31.15
C ASN A 38 6.71 -35.98 -32.17
N LEU A 39 5.79 -35.15 -31.67
CA LEU A 39 4.93 -34.22 -32.39
C LEU A 39 5.76 -33.18 -33.16
N GLN A 40 5.93 -33.43 -34.46
CA GLN A 40 6.61 -32.53 -35.40
C GLN A 40 5.61 -31.53 -36.00
N ARG A 41 5.78 -30.24 -35.68
CA ARG A 41 4.87 -29.14 -36.07
C ARG A 41 3.41 -29.52 -35.76
N PRO A 42 3.02 -29.56 -34.46
CA PRO A 42 1.71 -30.02 -34.04
C PRO A 42 0.61 -29.17 -34.68
N LEU A 43 -0.33 -29.79 -35.39
CA LEU A 43 -1.59 -29.19 -35.82
C LEU A 43 -2.68 -29.59 -34.83
N THR A 44 -3.57 -28.67 -34.48
CA THR A 44 -4.80 -28.98 -33.74
C THR A 44 -5.97 -28.74 -34.69
N LEU A 45 -6.71 -29.81 -34.99
CA LEU A 45 -7.83 -29.79 -35.92
C LEU A 45 -9.08 -29.18 -35.26
N PRO A 46 -10.07 -28.69 -36.04
CA PRO A 46 -11.34 -28.15 -35.50
C PRO A 46 -12.12 -29.08 -34.57
N CYS A 47 -11.87 -30.39 -34.61
CA CYS A 47 -12.44 -31.37 -33.67
C CYS A 47 -11.65 -31.51 -32.34
N GLY A 48 -10.61 -30.72 -32.12
CA GLY A 48 -9.71 -30.80 -30.95
C GLY A 48 -8.57 -31.81 -31.10
N TYR A 49 -8.57 -32.66 -32.14
CA TYR A 49 -7.53 -33.67 -32.35
C TYR A 49 -6.17 -33.03 -32.71
N THR A 50 -5.11 -33.38 -31.99
CA THR A 50 -3.75 -32.89 -32.25
C THR A 50 -2.85 -33.98 -32.84
N CYS A 51 -2.13 -33.65 -33.93
CA CYS A 51 -1.19 -34.57 -34.60
C CYS A 51 -0.07 -33.81 -35.34
N CYS A 52 0.94 -34.52 -35.86
CA CYS A 52 2.01 -33.88 -36.65
C CYS A 52 1.47 -33.35 -37.99
N THR A 53 2.06 -32.26 -38.51
CA THR A 53 1.73 -31.74 -39.85
C THR A 53 1.82 -32.82 -40.95
N PRO A 54 2.86 -33.70 -41.02
CA PRO A 54 2.91 -34.77 -42.02
C PRO A 54 1.81 -35.83 -41.83
N CYS A 55 1.49 -36.19 -40.59
CA CYS A 55 0.47 -37.22 -40.29
C CYS A 55 -0.92 -36.81 -40.78
N HIS A 56 -1.28 -35.53 -40.67
CA HIS A 56 -2.51 -35.04 -41.26
C HIS A 56 -2.46 -35.02 -42.80
N LYS A 57 -1.35 -34.60 -43.40
CA LYS A 57 -1.22 -34.60 -44.88
C LYS A 57 -1.31 -36.00 -45.49
N SER A 58 -0.85 -37.02 -44.78
CA SER A 58 -0.97 -38.43 -45.20
C SER A 58 -2.38 -39.01 -45.03
N ASN A 59 -3.30 -38.33 -44.34
CA ASN A 59 -4.66 -38.84 -44.11
C ASN A 59 -5.71 -37.71 -44.17
N LEU A 60 -6.45 -37.68 -45.28
CA LEU A 60 -7.48 -36.66 -45.56
C LEU A 60 -8.65 -36.68 -44.56
N VAL A 61 -8.83 -37.79 -43.82
CA VAL A 61 -9.87 -37.95 -42.80
C VAL A 61 -9.22 -37.99 -41.42
N CYS A 62 -9.72 -37.19 -40.48
CA CYS A 62 -9.26 -37.22 -39.09
C CYS A 62 -9.60 -38.55 -38.43
N ILE A 63 -8.62 -39.24 -37.85
CA ILE A 63 -8.82 -40.54 -37.21
C ILE A 63 -9.68 -40.50 -35.94
N ALA A 64 -9.87 -39.33 -35.33
CA ALA A 64 -10.59 -39.18 -34.06
C ALA A 64 -12.08 -38.79 -34.23
N CYS A 65 -12.42 -38.05 -35.28
CA CYS A 65 -13.81 -37.63 -35.56
C CYS A 65 -14.39 -38.18 -36.87
N HIS A 66 -13.57 -38.89 -37.66
CA HIS A 66 -13.90 -39.45 -38.97
C HIS A 66 -14.44 -38.44 -40.00
N ARG A 67 -14.09 -37.15 -39.85
CA ARG A 67 -14.44 -36.06 -40.79
C ARG A 67 -13.20 -35.54 -41.53
N MET A 68 -13.43 -35.03 -42.73
CA MET A 68 -12.44 -34.26 -43.49
C MET A 68 -12.43 -32.81 -43.00
N HIS A 69 -11.24 -32.26 -42.73
CA HIS A 69 -11.06 -30.85 -42.37
C HIS A 69 -10.42 -30.12 -43.55
N THR A 70 -11.19 -29.29 -44.25
CA THR A 70 -10.77 -28.59 -45.48
C THR A 70 -10.13 -27.22 -45.24
N THR A 71 -10.24 -26.69 -44.02
CA THR A 71 -9.67 -25.39 -43.63
C THR A 71 -8.14 -25.45 -43.62
N ALA A 72 -7.46 -24.40 -44.09
CA ALA A 72 -6.02 -24.25 -43.91
C ALA A 72 -5.71 -24.06 -42.41
N ILE A 73 -4.96 -24.99 -41.81
CA ILE A 73 -4.63 -25.01 -40.38
C ILE A 73 -3.11 -24.84 -40.20
N SER A 74 -2.72 -23.85 -39.41
CA SER A 74 -1.34 -23.58 -39.00
C SER A 74 -0.94 -24.39 -37.76
N PRO A 75 0.37 -24.58 -37.50
CA PRO A 75 0.86 -25.20 -36.27
C PRO A 75 0.36 -24.51 -35.00
N ASN A 76 -0.02 -25.30 -34.00
CA ASN A 76 -0.45 -24.82 -32.68
C ASN A 76 0.76 -24.24 -31.92
N VAL A 77 0.83 -22.92 -31.85
CA VAL A 77 1.92 -22.16 -31.24
C VAL A 77 2.00 -22.42 -29.73
N THR A 78 0.86 -22.59 -29.07
CA THR A 78 0.78 -22.90 -27.63
C THR A 78 1.44 -24.25 -27.33
N ILE A 79 1.13 -25.29 -28.12
CA ILE A 79 1.75 -26.62 -27.95
C ILE A 79 3.24 -26.56 -28.27
N GLN A 80 3.66 -25.86 -29.33
CA GLN A 80 5.09 -25.66 -29.63
C GLN A 80 5.85 -24.97 -28.49
N THR A 81 5.21 -24.01 -27.81
CA THR A 81 5.78 -23.32 -26.64
C THR A 81 5.92 -24.28 -25.47
N ILE A 82 4.88 -25.06 -25.16
CA ILE A 82 4.91 -26.09 -24.10
C ILE A 82 6.00 -27.13 -24.38
N GLN A 83 6.11 -27.65 -25.60
CA GLN A 83 7.18 -28.56 -26.02
C GLN A 83 8.58 -27.95 -25.80
N THR A 84 8.76 -26.66 -26.14
CA THR A 84 10.03 -25.93 -25.95
C THR A 84 10.39 -25.73 -24.48
N VAL A 85 9.40 -25.63 -23.59
CA VAL A 85 9.59 -25.55 -22.14
C VAL A 85 9.93 -26.93 -21.55
N LEU A 86 9.22 -27.98 -21.97
CA LEU A 86 9.42 -29.36 -21.50
C LEU A 86 10.73 -29.99 -21.99
N GLY A 87 11.15 -29.68 -23.21
CA GLY A 87 12.31 -30.29 -23.88
C GLY A 87 13.68 -29.82 -23.40
N LYS A 88 13.76 -28.87 -22.46
CA LYS A 88 15.06 -28.36 -21.94
C LYS A 88 15.55 -29.21 -20.75
N PRO A 89 16.67 -29.96 -20.87
CA PRO A 89 17.28 -30.65 -19.74
C PRO A 89 17.88 -29.65 -18.75
N GLY A 90 17.88 -29.98 -17.46
CA GLY A 90 18.51 -29.19 -16.39
C GLY A 90 17.69 -28.04 -15.78
N MET A 91 16.51 -27.68 -16.32
CA MET A 91 15.73 -26.51 -15.84
C MET A 91 14.62 -26.88 -14.84
N THR A 92 14.96 -27.48 -13.69
CA THR A 92 13.98 -27.87 -12.65
C THR A 92 13.41 -26.68 -11.88
N MET A 93 14.28 -25.75 -11.44
CA MET A 93 13.95 -24.66 -10.50
C MET A 93 12.93 -23.62 -10.98
N ASN A 94 12.47 -23.67 -12.24
CA ASN A 94 11.50 -22.74 -12.81
C ASN A 94 10.52 -23.39 -13.82
N LEU A 95 10.35 -24.72 -13.79
CA LEU A 95 9.48 -25.42 -14.73
C LEU A 95 7.99 -25.05 -14.50
N LYS A 96 7.55 -25.00 -13.24
CA LYS A 96 6.17 -24.70 -12.84
C LYS A 96 5.70 -23.30 -13.27
N SER A 97 6.55 -22.29 -13.12
CA SER A 97 6.25 -20.90 -13.50
C SER A 97 6.17 -20.73 -15.02
N LYS A 98 7.10 -21.31 -15.78
CA LYS A 98 7.10 -21.25 -17.25
C LYS A 98 5.94 -22.03 -17.89
N LEU A 99 5.59 -23.19 -17.34
CA LEU A 99 4.42 -23.93 -17.77
C LEU A 99 3.11 -23.21 -17.41
N ALA A 100 3.02 -22.57 -16.25
CA ALA A 100 1.84 -21.77 -15.88
C ALA A 100 1.58 -20.66 -16.92
N GLN A 101 2.61 -19.87 -17.25
CA GLN A 101 2.53 -18.83 -18.28
C GLN A 101 2.19 -19.38 -19.68
N SER A 102 2.63 -20.60 -20.00
CA SER A 102 2.32 -21.27 -21.29
C SER A 102 0.90 -21.84 -21.36
N LEU A 103 0.21 -21.92 -20.22
CA LEU A 103 -1.15 -22.45 -20.08
C LEU A 103 -2.19 -21.35 -19.80
N GLU A 104 -1.79 -20.08 -19.97
CA GLU A 104 -2.67 -18.91 -19.87
C GLU A 104 -3.22 -18.51 -21.24
N CYS A 105 -4.53 -18.21 -21.29
CA CYS A 105 -5.18 -17.70 -22.49
C CYS A 105 -4.86 -16.21 -22.68
N ALA A 106 -4.38 -15.82 -23.87
CA ALA A 106 -4.09 -14.41 -24.16
C ALA A 106 -5.34 -13.50 -24.19
N ILE A 107 -6.55 -14.05 -24.38
CA ILE A 107 -7.81 -13.29 -24.34
C ILE A 107 -8.32 -13.12 -22.91
N CYS A 108 -8.53 -14.22 -22.17
CA CYS A 108 -9.11 -14.17 -20.82
C CYS A 108 -8.07 -14.07 -19.66
N CYS A 109 -6.78 -14.12 -19.96
CA CYS A 109 -5.66 -14.00 -18.98
C CYS A 109 -5.72 -14.99 -17.80
N THR A 110 -6.45 -16.10 -17.97
CA THR A 110 -6.58 -17.20 -17.00
C THR A 110 -6.04 -18.48 -17.59
N ARG A 111 -5.85 -19.48 -16.72
CA ARG A 111 -5.54 -20.85 -17.16
C ARG A 111 -6.65 -21.37 -18.07
N PHE A 112 -6.29 -22.05 -19.16
CA PHE A 112 -7.27 -22.64 -20.08
C PHE A 112 -8.26 -23.57 -19.36
N THR A 113 -9.56 -23.26 -19.47
CA THR A 113 -10.68 -24.09 -18.97
C THR A 113 -11.30 -24.94 -20.08
N GLN A 114 -11.47 -24.36 -21.28
CA GLN A 114 -11.80 -25.08 -22.52
C GLN A 114 -10.94 -24.53 -23.68
N PRO A 115 -9.72 -25.05 -23.93
CA PRO A 115 -8.87 -24.55 -25.00
C PRO A 115 -9.47 -24.86 -26.39
N THR A 116 -9.62 -23.83 -27.23
CA THR A 116 -9.94 -23.92 -28.66
C THR A 116 -8.82 -23.27 -29.46
N THR A 117 -8.27 -24.01 -30.41
CA THR A 117 -7.21 -23.52 -31.31
C THR A 117 -7.83 -23.01 -32.60
N THR A 118 -7.52 -21.77 -32.97
CA THR A 118 -7.95 -21.16 -34.23
C THR A 118 -7.19 -21.74 -35.43
N PRO A 119 -7.70 -21.60 -36.67
CA PRO A 119 -6.96 -22.02 -37.87
C PRO A 119 -5.58 -21.37 -38.02
N CYS A 120 -5.35 -20.17 -37.45
CA CYS A 120 -4.04 -19.53 -37.42
C CYS A 120 -3.08 -20.07 -36.34
N GLY A 121 -3.46 -21.11 -35.59
CA GLY A 121 -2.59 -21.82 -34.65
C GLY A 121 -2.54 -21.26 -33.22
N HIS A 122 -3.38 -20.28 -32.90
CA HIS A 122 -3.43 -19.69 -31.55
C HIS A 122 -4.50 -20.38 -30.71
N THR A 123 -4.18 -20.72 -29.46
CA THR A 123 -5.13 -21.34 -28.52
C THR A 123 -5.70 -20.30 -27.56
N PHE A 124 -7.02 -20.24 -27.48
CA PHE A 124 -7.77 -19.39 -26.55
C PHE A 124 -8.73 -20.25 -25.72
N CYS A 125 -9.30 -19.72 -24.64
CA CYS A 125 -10.52 -20.35 -24.14
C CYS A 125 -11.62 -20.19 -25.20
N ARG A 126 -12.38 -21.26 -25.44
CA ARG A 126 -13.73 -21.13 -25.97
C ARG A 126 -14.45 -20.10 -25.10
N ASN A 127 -15.18 -19.17 -25.70
CA ASN A 127 -16.10 -18.33 -24.94
C ASN A 127 -17.07 -19.30 -24.26
N TYR A 128 -16.88 -19.48 -22.96
CA TYR A 128 -17.74 -20.33 -22.15
C TYR A 128 -19.08 -19.63 -22.04
N ASP A 129 -20.14 -20.43 -22.14
CA ASP A 129 -21.49 -19.95 -22.32
C ASP A 129 -21.96 -19.09 -21.12
N GLU A 130 -22.92 -18.21 -21.41
CA GLU A 130 -23.42 -17.13 -20.53
C GLU A 130 -23.85 -17.66 -19.15
N GLU A 131 -24.33 -18.89 -19.07
CA GLU A 131 -24.74 -19.61 -17.85
C GLU A 131 -23.66 -19.66 -16.74
N SER A 132 -22.37 -19.58 -17.10
CA SER A 132 -21.25 -19.52 -16.13
C SER A 132 -20.82 -18.10 -15.75
N ALA A 133 -21.24 -17.10 -16.53
CA ALA A 133 -21.16 -15.69 -16.17
C ALA A 133 -22.31 -15.32 -15.22
N ASP A 134 -23.53 -15.82 -15.43
CA ASP A 134 -24.72 -15.51 -14.63
C ASP A 134 -24.50 -15.71 -13.12
N ALA A 135 -23.87 -16.82 -12.71
CA ALA A 135 -23.55 -17.10 -11.30
C ALA A 135 -22.49 -16.17 -10.69
N LEU A 136 -21.73 -15.42 -11.51
CA LEU A 136 -20.73 -14.44 -11.09
C LEU A 136 -21.20 -12.99 -11.27
N ASP A 137 -22.10 -12.72 -12.22
CA ASP A 137 -22.73 -11.41 -12.41
C ASP A 137 -23.75 -11.12 -11.30
N LEU A 138 -24.56 -12.11 -10.88
CA LEU A 138 -25.51 -11.95 -9.76
C LEU A 138 -24.84 -11.52 -8.44
N ASP A 139 -23.60 -11.95 -8.20
CA ASP A 139 -22.78 -11.51 -7.06
C ASP A 139 -22.29 -10.05 -7.22
N LEU A 140 -21.94 -9.63 -8.43
CA LEU A 140 -21.47 -8.27 -8.75
C LEU A 140 -22.62 -7.25 -8.92
N GLU A 141 -23.86 -7.72 -9.04
CA GLU A 141 -25.06 -6.89 -9.04
C GLU A 141 -25.46 -6.35 -7.66
N HIS A 142 -24.76 -6.71 -6.59
CA HIS A 142 -25.05 -6.22 -5.24
C HIS A 142 -23.85 -5.42 -4.69
N ASP A 143 -24.08 -4.18 -4.25
CA ASP A 143 -23.05 -3.34 -3.61
C ASP A 143 -22.63 -3.92 -2.24
N THR A 144 -23.13 -5.09 -1.84
CA THR A 144 -22.72 -5.86 -0.67
C THR A 144 -21.52 -6.77 -0.92
N ARG A 145 -21.27 -7.26 -2.15
CA ARG A 145 -20.16 -8.20 -2.42
C ARG A 145 -19.35 -7.79 -3.65
N VAL A 146 -18.12 -7.35 -3.42
CA VAL A 146 -17.36 -6.57 -4.40
C VAL A 146 -15.93 -7.09 -4.60
N PRO A 147 -15.36 -6.96 -5.81
CA PRO A 147 -13.97 -7.32 -6.08
C PRO A 147 -13.05 -6.23 -5.54
N LEU A 148 -12.00 -6.63 -4.82
CA LEU A 148 -11.01 -5.70 -4.25
C LEU A 148 -9.69 -5.70 -5.03
N LEU A 149 -9.30 -4.52 -5.47
CA LEU A 149 -7.92 -4.20 -5.79
C LEU A 149 -7.21 -3.80 -4.50
N VAL A 150 -6.17 -4.55 -4.12
CA VAL A 150 -5.31 -4.20 -2.98
C VAL A 150 -4.09 -3.46 -3.50
N GLY A 151 -3.96 -2.19 -3.12
CA GLY A 151 -2.97 -1.27 -3.70
C GLY A 151 -2.82 0.02 -2.90
N SER A 152 -3.00 1.15 -3.57
CA SER A 152 -2.97 2.51 -3.00
C SER A 152 -4.28 2.88 -2.29
N LEU A 153 -4.32 4.09 -1.73
CA LEU A 153 -5.50 4.73 -1.16
C LEU A 153 -6.19 5.62 -2.19
N ALA A 154 -7.51 5.77 -2.07
CA ALA A 154 -8.32 6.75 -2.80
C ALA A 154 -9.43 7.30 -1.91
N PHE A 155 -9.96 8.47 -2.25
CA PHE A 155 -11.05 9.14 -1.53
C PHE A 155 -12.25 9.42 -2.44
N PRO A 156 -13.47 9.59 -1.87
CA PRO A 156 -14.64 9.98 -2.65
C PRO A 156 -14.43 11.27 -3.44
N GLY A 157 -14.93 11.31 -4.67
CA GLY A 157 -14.81 12.43 -5.61
C GLY A 157 -13.43 12.60 -6.25
N VAL A 158 -12.44 11.75 -5.94
CA VAL A 158 -11.08 11.85 -6.50
C VAL A 158 -10.92 10.94 -7.71
N ASN A 159 -10.46 11.51 -8.84
CA ASN A 159 -10.06 10.73 -10.01
C ASN A 159 -8.76 9.98 -9.73
N CYS A 160 -8.74 8.71 -10.12
CA CYS A 160 -7.67 7.75 -9.89
C CYS A 160 -7.23 7.15 -11.23
N MET A 161 -5.93 7.22 -11.54
CA MET A 161 -5.35 6.51 -12.68
C MET A 161 -4.56 5.30 -12.17
N ILE A 162 -5.02 4.09 -12.51
CA ILE A 162 -4.50 2.83 -11.98
C ILE A 162 -3.92 1.99 -13.12
N HIS A 163 -2.64 1.64 -13.04
CA HIS A 163 -1.98 0.75 -14.00
C HIS A 163 -2.09 -0.70 -13.53
N VAL A 164 -2.98 -1.46 -14.17
CA VAL A 164 -3.28 -2.86 -13.88
C VAL A 164 -2.40 -3.77 -14.74
N PHE A 165 -1.35 -4.34 -14.14
CA PHE A 165 -0.42 -5.25 -14.83
C PHE A 165 -0.46 -6.70 -14.31
N GLU A 166 -0.87 -6.93 -13.07
CA GLU A 166 -0.93 -8.29 -12.49
C GLU A 166 -2.04 -9.15 -13.14
N PRO A 167 -1.78 -10.40 -13.58
CA PRO A 167 -2.77 -11.27 -14.24
C PRO A 167 -4.11 -11.41 -13.51
N ARG A 168 -4.08 -11.53 -12.18
CA ARG A 168 -5.28 -11.65 -11.33
C ARG A 168 -6.19 -10.42 -11.40
N TYR A 169 -5.62 -9.22 -11.42
CA TYR A 169 -6.38 -7.98 -11.54
C TYR A 169 -6.78 -7.68 -13.00
N ARG A 170 -6.06 -8.20 -13.99
CA ARG A 170 -6.49 -8.18 -15.41
C ARG A 170 -7.76 -9.02 -15.62
N LEU A 171 -7.87 -10.19 -14.96
CA LEU A 171 -9.11 -10.96 -14.91
C LEU A 171 -10.23 -10.19 -14.21
N MET A 172 -9.96 -9.69 -13.00
CA MET A 172 -10.90 -8.91 -12.19
C MET A 172 -11.49 -7.75 -13.01
N LEU A 173 -10.64 -6.95 -13.65
CA LEU A 173 -11.05 -5.80 -14.46
C LEU A 173 -11.95 -6.20 -15.62
N ARG A 174 -11.67 -7.31 -16.31
CA ARG A 174 -12.55 -7.79 -17.39
C ARG A 174 -13.94 -8.15 -16.88
N ARG A 175 -14.04 -8.84 -15.75
CA ARG A 175 -15.33 -9.16 -15.10
C ARG A 175 -16.07 -7.89 -14.70
N VAL A 176 -15.37 -6.92 -14.12
CA VAL A 176 -15.94 -5.60 -13.77
C VAL A 176 -16.46 -4.85 -15.01
N MET A 177 -15.73 -4.88 -16.14
CA MET A 177 -16.17 -4.27 -17.40
C MET A 177 -17.34 -4.99 -18.08
N GLN A 178 -17.57 -6.28 -17.76
CA GLN A 178 -18.70 -7.06 -18.25
C GLN A 178 -19.95 -6.83 -17.37
N SER A 179 -19.76 -6.55 -16.07
CA SER A 179 -20.87 -6.28 -15.16
C SER A 179 -21.54 -4.93 -15.45
N LYS A 180 -22.86 -4.88 -15.24
CA LYS A 180 -23.71 -3.69 -15.49
C LYS A 180 -23.29 -2.45 -14.69
N ARG A 181 -22.54 -2.60 -13.59
CA ARG A 181 -22.14 -1.49 -12.71
C ARG A 181 -20.75 -0.94 -12.97
N SER A 182 -19.83 -1.73 -13.56
CA SER A 182 -18.45 -1.27 -13.80
C SER A 182 -17.78 -0.62 -12.57
N ARG A 183 -17.93 -1.26 -11.41
CA ARG A 183 -17.41 -0.81 -10.11
C ARG A 183 -16.54 -1.87 -9.43
N PHE A 184 -15.56 -1.42 -8.64
CA PHE A 184 -14.71 -2.29 -7.82
C PHE A 184 -14.20 -1.54 -6.58
N GLY A 185 -13.90 -2.27 -5.50
CA GLY A 185 -13.33 -1.68 -4.30
C GLY A 185 -11.82 -1.49 -4.39
N LEU A 186 -11.31 -0.35 -3.92
CA LEU A 186 -9.88 -0.14 -3.67
C LEU A 186 -9.63 -0.12 -2.16
N CYS A 187 -8.71 -0.98 -1.70
CA CYS A 187 -8.23 -1.00 -0.31
C CYS A 187 -6.71 -0.83 -0.26
N LEU A 188 -6.25 -0.01 0.70
CA LEU A 188 -4.83 0.22 0.95
C LEU A 188 -4.15 -1.08 1.41
N VAL A 189 -3.00 -1.41 0.83
CA VAL A 189 -2.17 -2.56 1.22
C VAL A 189 -1.59 -2.38 2.64
N ARG A 190 -1.67 -3.43 3.47
CA ARG A 190 -1.02 -3.45 4.79
C ARG A 190 0.36 -4.10 4.68
N ARG A 191 1.42 -3.29 4.71
CA ARG A 191 2.81 -3.77 4.51
C ARG A 191 3.37 -4.51 5.73
N LYS A 192 3.01 -4.09 6.94
CA LYS A 192 3.36 -4.75 8.20
C LYS A 192 2.14 -5.50 8.71
N ARG A 193 2.11 -6.83 8.52
CA ARG A 193 1.01 -7.70 8.96
C ARG A 193 1.53 -8.88 9.77
N SER A 194 0.80 -9.29 10.80
CA SER A 194 0.94 -10.64 11.35
C SER A 194 0.23 -11.66 10.46
N ASP A 195 0.51 -12.96 10.66
CA ASP A 195 -0.01 -14.03 9.82
C ASP A 195 -1.54 -14.22 9.90
N ARG A 196 -2.19 -13.57 10.88
CA ARG A 196 -3.65 -13.59 11.10
C ARG A 196 -4.38 -12.35 10.57
N GLU A 197 -3.67 -11.38 9.99
CA GLU A 197 -4.25 -10.13 9.52
C GLU A 197 -4.52 -10.12 8.01
N SER A 198 -5.55 -9.37 7.63
CA SER A 198 -5.85 -9.06 6.22
C SER A 198 -4.64 -8.41 5.53
N PRO A 199 -4.39 -8.69 4.24
CA PRO A 199 -3.32 -8.05 3.48
C PRO A 199 -3.63 -6.57 3.13
N PHE A 200 -4.77 -6.05 3.58
CA PHE A 200 -5.27 -4.71 3.34
C PHE A 200 -5.93 -4.12 4.60
N TYR A 201 -6.09 -2.80 4.64
CA TYR A 201 -6.87 -2.11 5.66
C TYR A 201 -8.38 -2.33 5.44
N GLU A 202 -9.12 -2.50 6.55
CA GLU A 202 -10.55 -2.83 6.56
C GLU A 202 -11.44 -1.77 5.85
N TYR A 203 -10.97 -0.53 5.75
CA TYR A 203 -11.69 0.57 5.10
C TYR A 203 -11.15 0.81 3.68
N GLY A 204 -12.06 0.99 2.73
CA GLY A 204 -11.77 1.23 1.32
C GLY A 204 -12.71 2.23 0.67
N THR A 205 -12.45 2.52 -0.61
CA THR A 205 -13.26 3.41 -1.44
C THR A 205 -13.74 2.64 -2.66
N MET A 206 -15.05 2.69 -2.91
CA MET A 206 -15.67 2.14 -4.12
C MET A 206 -15.27 3.01 -5.30
N LEU A 207 -14.70 2.41 -6.34
CA LEU A 207 -14.31 3.10 -7.56
C LEU A 207 -15.29 2.79 -8.68
N GLU A 208 -15.73 3.83 -9.38
CA GLU A 208 -16.52 3.75 -10.60
C GLU A 208 -15.61 3.94 -11.81
N LEU A 209 -15.62 2.97 -12.72
CA LEU A 209 -14.76 2.92 -13.89
C LEU A 209 -15.24 3.92 -14.95
N MET A 210 -14.39 4.88 -15.27
CA MET A 210 -14.68 5.92 -16.28
C MET A 210 -14.19 5.46 -17.66
N GLN A 211 -12.95 4.96 -17.73
CA GLN A 211 -12.35 4.51 -18.98
C GLN A 211 -11.28 3.44 -18.72
N VAL A 212 -11.16 2.47 -19.63
CA VAL A 212 -10.05 1.50 -19.64
C VAL A 212 -9.34 1.53 -20.98
N GLN A 213 -8.03 1.78 -20.95
CA GLN A 213 -7.13 1.60 -22.07
C GLN A 213 -6.34 0.29 -21.89
N THR A 214 -6.63 -0.72 -22.70
CA THR A 214 -5.87 -1.97 -22.71
C THR A 214 -4.70 -1.88 -23.70
N LEU A 215 -3.51 -2.23 -23.23
CA LEU A 215 -2.25 -2.22 -23.96
C LEU A 215 -2.03 -3.56 -24.71
N PRO A 216 -1.13 -3.61 -25.72
CA PRO A 216 -0.94 -4.81 -26.56
C PRO A 216 -0.45 -6.07 -25.83
N ASP A 217 0.16 -5.93 -24.65
CA ASP A 217 0.55 -7.05 -23.77
C ASP A 217 -0.57 -7.46 -22.77
N GLY A 218 -1.72 -6.79 -22.87
CA GLY A 218 -2.91 -6.99 -22.06
C GLY A 218 -2.84 -6.38 -20.67
N ARG A 219 -1.84 -5.54 -20.36
CA ARG A 219 -1.92 -4.59 -19.22
C ARG A 219 -2.99 -3.54 -19.51
N SER A 220 -3.51 -2.88 -18.48
CA SER A 220 -4.51 -1.82 -18.65
C SER A 220 -4.16 -0.58 -17.85
N ILE A 221 -4.42 0.60 -18.41
CA ILE A 221 -4.51 1.86 -17.69
C ILE A 221 -6.00 2.14 -17.46
N VAL A 222 -6.40 2.25 -16.20
CA VAL A 222 -7.78 2.45 -15.76
C VAL A 222 -7.92 3.87 -15.22
N GLU A 223 -8.84 4.64 -15.78
CA GLU A 223 -9.34 5.85 -15.14
C GLU A 223 -10.64 5.51 -14.38
N ALA A 224 -10.68 5.87 -13.11
CA ALA A 224 -11.83 5.64 -12.24
C ALA A 224 -12.03 6.81 -11.27
N VAL A 225 -13.23 6.99 -10.74
CA VAL A 225 -13.53 8.02 -9.72
C VAL A 225 -14.03 7.38 -8.43
N GLY A 226 -13.59 7.90 -7.28
CA GLY A 226 -14.11 7.48 -5.98
C GLY A 226 -15.60 7.81 -5.83
N SER A 227 -16.44 6.79 -5.70
CA SER A 227 -17.90 6.92 -5.53
C SER A 227 -18.25 7.16 -4.05
N HIS A 228 -18.00 6.16 -3.20
CA HIS A 228 -18.33 6.18 -1.78
C HIS A 228 -17.36 5.30 -0.99
N ARG A 229 -17.45 5.32 0.34
CA ARG A 229 -16.55 4.57 1.23
C ARG A 229 -17.25 3.32 1.74
N PHE A 230 -16.46 2.30 2.07
CA PHE A 230 -16.98 1.08 2.66
C PHE A 230 -16.04 0.51 3.72
N ARG A 231 -16.58 -0.35 4.56
CA ARG A 231 -15.88 -1.24 5.47
C ARG A 231 -16.01 -2.68 4.95
N VAL A 232 -14.92 -3.42 4.92
CA VAL A 232 -14.94 -4.88 4.66
C VAL A 232 -15.41 -5.61 5.91
N THR A 233 -16.49 -6.37 5.80
CA THR A 233 -17.03 -7.19 6.90
C THR A 233 -16.50 -8.63 6.85
N SER A 234 -16.36 -9.19 5.65
CA SER A 234 -15.74 -10.50 5.40
C SER A 234 -15.04 -10.50 4.03
N PHE A 235 -14.12 -11.43 3.80
CA PHE A 235 -13.49 -11.58 2.48
C PHE A 235 -13.01 -13.00 2.21
N GLN A 236 -12.94 -13.35 0.92
CA GLN A 236 -12.39 -14.61 0.43
C GLN A 236 -11.46 -14.36 -0.77
N LEU A 237 -10.52 -15.28 -1.00
CA LEU A 237 -9.65 -15.26 -2.17
C LEU A 237 -10.31 -16.05 -3.31
N GLN A 238 -10.59 -15.38 -4.43
CA GLN A 238 -11.25 -15.95 -5.60
C GLN A 238 -10.42 -15.62 -6.85
N ASP A 239 -9.99 -16.64 -7.60
CA ASP A 239 -9.15 -16.52 -8.81
C ASP A 239 -7.89 -15.63 -8.66
N GLY A 240 -7.36 -15.53 -7.42
CA GLY A 240 -6.15 -14.79 -7.07
C GLY A 240 -6.35 -13.34 -6.61
N TYR A 241 -7.56 -12.80 -6.67
CA TYR A 241 -7.92 -11.51 -6.08
C TYR A 241 -8.94 -11.70 -4.95
N HIS A 242 -9.18 -10.67 -4.13
CA HIS A 242 -10.13 -10.79 -3.03
C HIS A 242 -11.54 -10.38 -3.48
N MET A 243 -12.53 -11.19 -3.12
CA MET A 243 -13.94 -10.78 -3.10
C MET A 243 -14.30 -10.49 -1.65
N ALA A 244 -14.91 -9.34 -1.37
CA ALA A 244 -15.23 -8.91 -0.03
C ALA A 244 -16.72 -8.63 0.12
N GLU A 245 -17.28 -9.03 1.26
CA GLU A 245 -18.53 -8.47 1.74
C GLU A 245 -18.25 -7.11 2.38
N ILE A 246 -19.11 -6.12 2.10
CA ILE A 246 -18.88 -4.73 2.52
C ILE A 246 -20.13 -4.07 3.11
N GLU A 247 -19.87 -3.16 4.05
CA GLU A 247 -20.84 -2.21 4.62
C GLU A 247 -20.52 -0.80 4.10
N ARG A 248 -21.51 -0.11 3.53
CA ARG A 248 -21.35 1.25 3.00
C ARG A 248 -21.29 2.29 4.13
N ILE A 249 -20.38 3.26 4.02
CA ILE A 249 -20.16 4.33 5.00
C ILE A 249 -20.53 5.70 4.43
N ASP A 250 -21.78 6.08 4.66
CA ASP A 250 -22.27 7.44 4.42
C ASP A 250 -22.02 8.35 5.63
N ASP A 251 -21.89 9.65 5.36
CA ASP A 251 -21.85 10.66 6.42
C ASP A 251 -23.19 10.76 7.16
N LEU A 252 -23.17 11.30 8.38
CA LEU A 252 -24.39 11.57 9.14
C LEU A 252 -25.22 12.66 8.45
N ASP A 253 -26.54 12.62 8.64
CA ASP A 253 -27.45 13.66 8.13
C ASP A 253 -27.23 15.00 8.83
N ARG A 254 -27.68 16.11 8.22
CA ARG A 254 -27.43 17.48 8.72
C ARG A 254 -27.82 17.68 10.20
N GLU A 255 -28.97 17.15 10.61
CA GLU A 255 -29.46 17.25 11.99
C GLU A 255 -28.58 16.47 12.97
N GLN A 256 -28.15 15.27 12.57
CA GLN A 256 -27.23 14.42 13.35
C GLN A 256 -25.85 15.06 13.45
N GLN A 257 -25.33 15.67 12.37
CA GLN A 257 -24.07 16.43 12.41
C GLN A 257 -24.16 17.61 13.37
N GLN A 258 -25.27 18.36 13.35
CA GLN A 258 -25.50 19.49 14.27
C GLN A 258 -25.58 19.04 15.74
N ALA A 259 -26.26 17.94 16.03
CA ALA A 259 -26.33 17.38 17.38
C ALA A 259 -24.95 16.95 17.91
N VAL A 260 -24.19 16.20 17.10
CA VAL A 260 -22.84 15.76 17.45
C VAL A 260 -21.88 16.95 17.59
N GLU A 261 -21.98 17.97 16.74
CA GLU A 261 -21.21 19.20 16.85
C GLU A 261 -21.49 19.95 18.15
N GLN A 262 -22.77 20.15 18.50
CA GLN A 262 -23.16 20.81 19.75
C GLN A 262 -22.64 20.04 20.97
N GLU A 263 -22.78 18.70 21.00
CA GLU A 263 -22.24 17.87 22.08
C GLU A 263 -20.71 18.00 22.19
N GLN A 264 -19.99 17.93 21.07
CA GLN A 264 -18.53 18.05 21.03
C GLN A 264 -18.04 19.41 21.52
N ILE A 265 -18.68 20.51 21.08
CA ILE A 265 -18.36 21.89 21.53
C ILE A 265 -18.62 22.03 23.03
N LEU A 266 -19.80 21.64 23.52
CA LEU A 266 -20.14 21.70 24.96
C LEU A 266 -19.16 20.90 25.81
N ARG A 267 -18.78 19.70 25.35
CA ARG A 267 -17.79 18.84 26.02
C ARG A 267 -16.40 19.50 26.05
N ALA A 268 -15.97 20.14 24.96
CA ALA A 268 -14.70 20.87 24.90
C ALA A 268 -14.69 22.07 25.87
N SER A 269 -15.75 22.87 25.88
CA SER A 269 -15.91 24.00 26.82
C SER A 269 -15.92 23.55 28.28
N ALA A 270 -16.61 22.44 28.60
CA ALA A 270 -16.65 21.88 29.95
C ALA A 270 -15.27 21.37 30.41
N LEU A 271 -14.51 20.71 29.52
CA LEU A 271 -13.14 20.28 29.81
C LEU A 271 -12.20 21.48 30.04
N ARG A 272 -12.30 22.53 29.22
CA ARG A 272 -11.54 23.78 29.42
C ARG A 272 -11.86 24.42 30.77
N ALA A 273 -13.15 24.55 31.12
CA ALA A 273 -13.59 25.12 32.39
C ALA A 273 -13.03 24.34 33.59
N LYS A 274 -13.08 23.00 33.53
CA LYS A 274 -12.51 22.12 34.56
C LYS A 274 -10.99 22.30 34.70
N CYS A 275 -10.25 22.38 33.59
CA CYS A 275 -8.80 22.62 33.60
C CYS A 275 -8.43 24.04 34.05
N GLN A 276 -9.30 25.03 33.87
CA GLN A 276 -9.12 26.39 34.41
C GLN A 276 -9.37 26.41 35.92
N GLN A 277 -10.43 25.75 36.40
CA GLN A 277 -10.74 25.64 37.82
C GLN A 277 -9.66 24.87 38.59
N GLN A 278 -9.11 23.79 38.02
CA GLN A 278 -7.97 23.07 38.58
C GLN A 278 -6.70 23.94 38.64
N ARG A 279 -6.43 24.77 37.63
CA ARG A 279 -5.30 25.71 37.67
C ARG A 279 -5.48 26.76 38.77
N LEU A 280 -6.68 27.30 38.96
CA LEU A 280 -6.99 28.24 40.04
C LEU A 280 -6.88 27.59 41.43
N ALA A 281 -7.34 26.35 41.59
CA ALA A 281 -7.20 25.59 42.84
C ALA A 281 -5.73 25.25 43.17
N ASN A 282 -4.92 24.91 42.16
CA ASN A 282 -3.50 24.66 42.34
C ASN A 282 -2.70 25.94 42.61
N ALA A 283 -3.18 27.10 42.14
CA ALA A 283 -2.58 28.41 42.43
C ALA A 283 -2.94 28.97 43.81
N SER A 284 -4.01 28.48 44.44
CA SER A 284 -4.47 28.90 45.79
C SER A 284 -4.02 27.97 46.92
N LEU A 285 -3.42 26.82 46.60
CA LEU A 285 -2.60 26.07 47.56
C LEU A 285 -1.35 26.89 47.91
N PRO A 286 -1.09 27.22 49.20
CA PRO A 286 0.15 27.84 49.57
C PRO A 286 1.29 26.89 49.22
N GLN A 287 2.20 27.32 48.34
CA GLN A 287 3.53 26.72 48.31
C GLN A 287 4.12 26.97 49.69
N SER A 288 4.20 25.94 50.53
CA SER A 288 5.03 26.00 51.72
C SER A 288 6.47 26.11 51.23
N ILE A 289 6.97 27.34 51.12
CA ILE A 289 8.40 27.62 51.06
C ILE A 289 8.96 27.25 52.44
N GLN A 290 9.03 25.95 52.71
CA GLN A 290 9.98 25.48 53.68
C GLN A 290 11.34 25.83 53.09
N PRO A 291 12.20 26.59 53.81
CA PRO A 291 13.59 26.70 53.38
C PRO A 291 14.14 25.27 53.26
N PRO A 292 14.99 24.98 52.26
CA PRO A 292 15.60 23.67 52.16
C PRO A 292 16.28 23.37 53.51
N PRO A 293 16.01 22.21 54.12
CA PRO A 293 16.55 21.92 55.45
C PRO A 293 18.08 21.99 55.37
N LEU A 294 18.68 22.67 56.34
CA LEU A 294 20.13 22.73 56.49
C LEU A 294 20.64 21.31 56.76
N LEU A 295 21.07 20.63 55.70
CA LEU A 295 21.64 19.29 55.74
C LEU A 295 23.03 19.33 56.40
N SER A 296 23.04 19.32 57.73
CA SER A 296 24.20 18.87 58.50
C SER A 296 24.41 17.38 58.26
N GLY A 297 25.42 17.05 57.46
CA GLY A 297 25.83 15.66 57.21
C GLY A 297 25.54 15.19 55.78
N SER A 298 26.61 14.80 55.09
CA SER A 298 26.58 14.29 53.70
C SER A 298 26.05 12.86 53.63
N PRO A 299 25.08 12.54 52.73
CA PRO A 299 24.62 11.17 52.49
C PRO A 299 24.96 10.65 51.09
N MET A 300 26.24 10.62 50.70
CA MET A 300 26.68 10.03 49.41
C MET A 300 26.79 8.49 49.43
N MET A 301 25.86 7.76 50.07
CA MET A 301 25.95 6.29 50.12
C MET A 301 24.62 5.51 50.32
N GLN A 302 23.43 6.08 50.01
CA GLN A 302 22.17 5.36 50.31
C GLN A 302 20.96 5.50 49.35
N MET A 303 21.12 6.01 48.12
CA MET A 303 20.02 6.02 47.12
C MET A 303 20.43 5.60 45.69
N ILE A 304 21.08 4.45 45.54
CA ILE A 304 21.27 3.80 44.22
C ILE A 304 20.10 2.87 43.84
N ASN A 305 19.17 2.54 44.76
CA ASN A 305 18.24 1.41 44.58
C ASN A 305 16.73 1.71 44.43
N GLN A 306 16.27 2.97 44.36
CA GLN A 306 14.82 3.27 44.27
C GLN A 306 14.41 4.39 43.29
N ARG A 307 14.83 4.30 42.02
CA ARG A 307 14.10 4.93 40.90
C ARG A 307 13.87 3.94 39.75
N ARG A 308 12.77 3.19 39.85
CA ARG A 308 12.18 2.52 38.67
C ARG A 308 11.29 3.51 37.93
N SER A 309 11.34 3.48 36.60
CA SER A 309 10.43 4.25 35.75
C SER A 309 9.00 3.70 35.85
N TRP A 310 7.99 4.57 35.71
CA TRP A 310 6.57 4.21 35.64
C TRP A 310 6.27 3.13 34.58
N ALA A 311 7.10 3.03 33.54
CA ALA A 311 7.02 2.01 32.50
C ALA A 311 7.18 0.54 32.99
N GLN A 312 7.43 0.31 34.29
CA GLN A 312 7.53 -1.03 34.90
C GLN A 312 6.35 -1.40 35.83
N GLN A 313 5.29 -0.58 35.92
CA GLN A 313 4.19 -0.79 36.89
C GLN A 313 2.83 -1.18 36.29
N ALA A 314 2.73 -1.44 34.98
CA ALA A 314 1.48 -1.85 34.33
C ALA A 314 1.56 -3.28 33.74
N HIS A 315 0.85 -4.20 34.42
CA HIS A 315 0.56 -5.61 34.10
C HIS A 315 1.68 -6.69 34.17
N PRO A 316 1.37 -7.90 34.68
CA PRO A 316 2.36 -8.94 34.97
C PRO A 316 2.40 -10.09 33.94
N GLN A 317 3.54 -10.80 33.93
CA GLN A 317 3.85 -12.04 33.19
C GLN A 317 3.98 -11.86 31.65
N THR A 318 5.06 -12.26 30.98
CA THR A 318 6.17 -13.18 31.35
C THR A 318 7.55 -12.62 31.03
N SER A 319 8.54 -12.99 31.85
CA SER A 319 9.96 -12.65 31.69
C SER A 319 10.65 -13.58 30.69
N GLN A 320 11.48 -13.04 29.80
CA GLN A 320 12.94 -13.22 29.84
C GLN A 320 13.62 -12.48 28.67
N VAL A 321 14.66 -11.71 28.98
CA VAL A 321 15.55 -11.10 27.98
C VAL A 321 16.82 -11.93 27.92
N ASN A 322 17.22 -12.34 26.72
CA ASN A 322 18.64 -12.55 26.44
C ASN A 322 19.03 -11.92 25.10
N ARG A 323 20.23 -11.36 25.05
CA ARG A 323 20.62 -10.37 24.03
C ARG A 323 20.78 -10.98 22.64
N ALA A 324 20.29 -10.27 21.62
CA ALA A 324 20.35 -10.71 20.23
C ALA A 324 21.81 -10.76 19.69
N PRO A 325 22.26 -11.87 19.10
CA PRO A 325 23.58 -11.99 18.51
C PRO A 325 23.58 -11.61 17.02
N TRP A 326 24.07 -10.43 16.66
CA TRP A 326 24.33 -10.06 15.26
C TRP A 326 25.60 -9.24 15.03
N LEU A 327 26.46 -9.13 16.04
CA LEU A 327 27.82 -8.58 15.92
C LEU A 327 28.85 -9.72 15.77
N GLN A 328 28.94 -10.28 14.54
CA GLN A 328 30.12 -10.87 13.87
C GLN A 328 29.72 -11.96 12.84
N MET A 329 29.78 -11.64 11.54
CA MET A 329 30.77 -12.21 10.58
C MET A 329 30.43 -11.93 9.10
N HIS A 330 31.41 -11.35 8.41
CA HIS A 330 31.73 -11.41 6.96
C HIS A 330 30.67 -11.11 5.88
N VAL A 331 30.88 -9.95 5.24
CA VAL A 331 30.62 -9.75 3.80
C VAL A 331 31.86 -10.17 3.00
N ARG A 332 31.67 -10.84 1.86
CA ARG A 332 32.70 -11.01 0.82
C ARG A 332 32.22 -10.35 -0.48
N GLY A 333 32.95 -9.32 -0.92
CA GLY A 333 32.92 -8.80 -2.30
C GLY A 333 31.77 -7.85 -2.65
N LEU A 334 32.05 -6.54 -2.65
CA LEU A 334 32.32 -5.76 -3.88
C LEU A 334 32.74 -4.33 -3.48
N SER A 335 33.75 -3.78 -4.18
CA SER A 335 34.43 -2.54 -3.78
C SER A 335 33.83 -1.27 -4.41
N ALA A 336 33.76 -0.20 -3.62
CA ALA A 336 33.94 1.17 -4.09
C ALA A 336 34.55 2.03 -2.97
N THR A 337 35.44 2.96 -3.31
CA THR A 337 36.40 3.60 -2.40
C THR A 337 35.84 4.82 -1.66
N ARG A 338 36.16 4.98 -0.36
CA ARG A 338 35.98 6.25 0.37
C ARG A 338 37.22 6.58 1.22
N SER A 339 37.62 7.85 1.21
CA SER A 339 38.81 8.38 1.90
C SER A 339 38.60 8.59 3.41
N LYS A 340 39.69 8.53 4.19
CA LYS A 340 39.74 8.55 5.66
C LYS A 340 39.38 9.91 6.29
N PRO A 341 38.88 9.92 7.54
CA PRO A 341 39.09 10.98 8.52
C PRO A 341 40.20 10.63 9.55
N TYR A 342 40.69 11.66 10.25
CA TYR A 342 41.87 11.67 11.13
C TYR A 342 41.52 11.41 12.61
N GLN A 343 42.44 10.83 13.39
CA GLN A 343 42.26 10.49 14.82
C GLN A 343 42.81 11.58 15.76
N ILE A 344 42.21 11.72 16.95
CA ILE A 344 42.86 12.29 18.14
C ILE A 344 42.64 11.34 19.32
N GLN A 345 43.71 11.07 20.09
CA GLN A 345 43.73 10.10 21.18
C GLN A 345 43.22 10.65 22.52
N GLN A 346 42.72 9.75 23.36
CA GLN A 346 42.38 9.99 24.76
C GLN A 346 43.63 9.97 25.64
N GLN A 347 43.70 10.84 26.66
CA GLN A 347 44.42 10.56 27.91
C GLN A 347 43.62 11.07 29.12
N GLN A 348 43.84 10.45 30.27
CA GLN A 348 43.08 10.58 31.52
C GLN A 348 44.01 11.05 32.68
N PRO A 349 43.54 11.27 33.94
CA PRO A 349 43.76 12.55 34.61
C PRO A 349 44.67 12.50 35.85
N GLN A 350 45.18 13.66 36.31
CA GLN A 350 45.66 13.82 37.70
C GLN A 350 45.68 15.27 38.24
N GLN A 351 44.79 15.52 39.20
CA GLN A 351 44.91 16.36 40.43
C GLN A 351 45.84 17.61 40.47
N ARG A 352 45.25 18.81 40.69
CA ARG A 352 45.37 19.55 41.98
C ARG A 352 44.54 20.85 42.12
N LEU A 353 43.90 20.97 43.29
CA LEU A 353 43.60 22.15 44.14
C LEU A 353 43.35 23.55 43.52
N LEU A 354 42.07 23.97 43.64
CA LEU A 354 41.53 25.30 44.03
C LEU A 354 42.48 26.52 44.08
N HIS A 355 42.09 27.60 43.38
CA HIS A 355 42.06 28.99 43.88
C HIS A 355 40.93 29.79 43.18
N GLN A 356 40.04 30.40 43.97
CA GLN A 356 39.21 31.58 43.61
C GLN A 356 39.99 32.85 44.07
N PRO A 357 39.70 34.11 43.64
CA PRO A 357 38.38 34.76 43.49
C PRO A 357 38.27 35.55 42.15
N GLN A 358 37.45 36.57 41.85
CA GLN A 358 36.46 37.43 42.55
C GLN A 358 35.14 37.56 41.71
N LEU A 359 34.25 38.49 42.09
CA LEU A 359 33.00 38.86 41.39
C LEU A 359 33.19 39.98 40.37
N ALA A 360 32.31 40.03 39.35
CA ALA A 360 31.74 41.28 38.84
C ALA A 360 30.32 41.03 38.30
N ASN A 361 29.31 41.72 38.86
CA ASN A 361 27.93 41.65 38.41
C ASN A 361 27.71 42.50 37.16
N ILE A 362 27.16 41.92 36.09
CA ILE A 362 26.34 42.67 35.11
C ILE A 362 25.12 41.83 34.75
N ILE A 363 23.94 42.28 35.19
CA ILE A 363 22.63 41.78 34.78
C ILE A 363 22.19 42.58 33.55
N PRO A 364 21.68 41.92 32.50
CA PRO A 364 20.53 42.47 31.80
C PRO A 364 19.36 41.49 31.86
N THR A 365 18.29 41.92 32.55
CA THR A 365 17.02 41.22 32.60
C THR A 365 16.38 41.22 31.21
N VAL A 366 16.37 40.08 30.53
CA VAL A 366 15.54 39.88 29.34
C VAL A 366 14.39 38.95 29.70
N THR A 367 13.32 39.55 30.21
CA THR A 367 12.00 38.95 30.27
C THR A 367 11.50 38.72 28.84
N LYS A 368 11.92 37.61 28.22
CA LYS A 368 11.16 37.02 27.11
C LYS A 368 9.87 36.44 27.68
N GLN A 369 8.91 37.33 27.94
CA GLN A 369 7.51 36.97 27.78
C GLN A 369 7.35 36.53 26.32
N GLN A 370 7.38 35.22 26.09
CA GLN A 370 6.84 34.67 24.86
C GLN A 370 5.35 35.02 24.87
N GLN A 371 5.00 36.05 24.09
CA GLN A 371 3.62 36.28 23.69
C GLN A 371 3.22 35.08 22.83
N ALA A 372 2.70 34.04 23.49
CA ALA A 372 1.96 33.01 22.79
C ALA A 372 0.80 33.70 22.09
N THR A 373 0.77 33.61 20.76
CA THR A 373 -0.46 33.85 19.99
C THR A 373 -1.57 33.00 20.60
N PRO A 374 -2.81 33.51 20.69
CA PRO A 374 -3.90 32.72 21.21
C PRO A 374 -4.20 31.61 20.21
N HIS A 375 -3.67 30.40 20.44
CA HIS A 375 -4.24 29.19 19.83
C HIS A 375 -5.70 29.11 20.26
N GLN A 376 -6.59 29.57 19.39
CA GLN A 376 -8.02 29.43 19.56
C GLN A 376 -8.31 27.93 19.71
N ASN A 377 -9.09 27.56 20.73
CA ASN A 377 -9.42 26.16 20.95
C ASN A 377 -10.39 25.70 19.86
N ARG A 378 -9.87 25.26 18.70
CA ARG A 378 -10.66 24.83 17.54
C ARG A 378 -11.74 23.77 17.87
N GLN A 379 -11.57 23.03 18.97
CA GLN A 379 -12.57 22.10 19.50
C GLN A 379 -13.90 22.77 19.91
N GLU A 380 -13.87 24.06 20.28
CA GLU A 380 -15.04 24.88 20.66
C GLU A 380 -15.56 25.75 19.50
N VAL A 381 -14.90 25.75 18.34
CA VAL A 381 -15.24 26.56 17.15
C VAL A 381 -16.26 25.81 16.28
N ALA A 382 -17.19 26.52 15.64
CA ALA A 382 -18.20 25.91 14.75
C ALA A 382 -17.56 25.25 13.50
N THR A 383 -18.16 24.19 12.99
CA THR A 383 -17.61 23.44 11.83
C THR A 383 -17.50 24.33 10.59
N ASP A 384 -18.44 25.26 10.40
CA ASP A 384 -18.41 26.19 9.28
C ASP A 384 -17.25 27.20 9.36
N GLU A 385 -16.89 27.65 10.56
CA GLU A 385 -15.72 28.52 10.79
C GLU A 385 -14.40 27.76 10.54
N LEU A 386 -14.33 26.49 10.93
CA LEU A 386 -13.18 25.62 10.64
C LEU A 386 -13.03 25.36 9.13
N VAL A 387 -14.13 25.24 8.38
CA VAL A 387 -14.08 25.13 6.92
C VAL A 387 -13.65 26.44 6.28
N ASP A 388 -14.11 27.60 6.77
CA ASP A 388 -13.66 28.91 6.30
C ASP A 388 -12.15 29.15 6.58
N GLU A 389 -11.63 28.67 7.70
CA GLU A 389 -10.19 28.65 7.99
C GLU A 389 -9.43 27.78 6.97
N LEU A 390 -9.96 26.60 6.62
CA LEU A 390 -9.38 25.71 5.61
C LEU A 390 -9.38 26.35 4.21
N VAL A 391 -10.49 26.99 3.82
CA VAL A 391 -10.58 27.74 2.56
C VAL A 391 -9.52 28.85 2.50
N THR A 392 -9.37 29.60 3.59
CA THR A 392 -8.35 30.67 3.69
C THR A 392 -6.93 30.11 3.56
N PHE A 393 -6.63 28.96 4.16
CA PHE A 393 -5.35 28.28 4.01
C PHE A 393 -5.11 27.79 2.57
N ILE A 394 -6.11 27.18 1.94
CA ILE A 394 -6.05 26.70 0.55
C ILE A 394 -5.85 27.87 -0.43
N GLN A 395 -6.50 29.02 -0.21
CA GLN A 395 -6.30 30.22 -1.02
C GLN A 395 -4.85 30.72 -0.98
N LYS A 396 -4.22 30.75 0.22
CA LYS A 396 -2.79 31.08 0.37
C LYS A 396 -1.89 30.11 -0.41
N LEU A 397 -2.16 28.80 -0.34
CA LEU A 397 -1.44 27.80 -1.12
C LEU A 397 -1.57 28.03 -2.64
N ILE A 398 -2.77 28.33 -3.13
CA ILE A 398 -2.99 28.61 -4.56
C ILE A 398 -2.27 29.88 -5.01
N GLN A 399 -2.30 30.95 -4.20
CA GLN A 399 -1.56 32.19 -4.47
C GLN A 399 -0.05 31.94 -4.52
N TYR A 400 0.47 31.05 -3.65
CA TYR A 400 1.87 30.64 -3.71
C TYR A 400 2.20 29.87 -4.99
N LYS A 401 1.35 28.92 -5.42
CA LYS A 401 1.48 28.21 -6.72
C LYS A 401 1.62 29.18 -7.89
N GLN A 402 0.75 30.20 -7.93
CA GLN A 402 0.69 31.18 -9.02
C GLN A 402 1.93 32.06 -9.07
N SER A 403 2.56 32.35 -7.93
CA SER A 403 3.83 33.12 -7.87
C SER A 403 5.07 32.25 -8.10
N HIS A 404 4.99 30.92 -7.91
CA HIS A 404 6.12 29.99 -8.01
C HIS A 404 5.83 28.78 -8.94
N PRO A 405 5.65 29.00 -10.25
CA PRO A 405 5.20 27.97 -11.20
C PRO A 405 6.13 26.75 -11.36
N ASN A 406 7.40 26.87 -10.97
CA ASN A 406 8.38 25.77 -11.05
C ASN A 406 8.36 24.80 -9.85
N THR A 407 7.41 24.95 -8.92
CA THR A 407 7.28 24.05 -7.76
C THR A 407 6.65 22.71 -8.16
N HIS A 408 7.49 21.72 -8.49
CA HIS A 408 7.03 20.41 -8.97
C HIS A 408 6.06 19.67 -8.04
N TRP A 409 6.21 19.81 -6.71
CA TRP A 409 5.30 19.19 -5.74
C TRP A 409 3.85 19.73 -5.84
N PHE A 410 3.69 20.98 -6.28
CA PHE A 410 2.40 21.63 -6.49
C PHE A 410 1.64 21.11 -7.73
N GLY A 411 2.28 20.28 -8.57
CA GLY A 411 1.65 19.61 -9.71
C GLY A 411 0.61 18.57 -9.31
N ALA A 412 0.81 17.89 -8.17
CA ALA A 412 -0.07 16.82 -7.69
C ALA A 412 -1.44 17.29 -7.15
N LEU A 413 -1.63 18.60 -6.95
CA LEU A 413 -2.84 19.19 -6.38
C LEU A 413 -4.10 19.07 -7.25
N GLY A 414 -3.94 18.89 -8.56
CA GLY A 414 -5.02 19.18 -9.51
C GLY A 414 -5.53 20.62 -9.36
N ASN A 415 -6.82 20.81 -9.65
CA ASN A 415 -7.56 22.02 -9.32
C ASN A 415 -8.46 21.75 -8.10
N PRO A 416 -8.62 22.70 -7.16
CA PRO A 416 -9.59 22.57 -6.07
C PRO A 416 -11.03 22.58 -6.61
N PRO A 417 -12.00 22.05 -5.86
CA PRO A 417 -13.41 22.38 -6.09
C PRO A 417 -13.66 23.88 -5.86
N SER A 418 -14.86 24.36 -6.22
CA SER A 418 -15.24 25.78 -6.04
C SER A 418 -14.98 26.25 -4.60
N LEU A 419 -14.21 27.33 -4.47
CA LEU A 419 -13.92 27.99 -3.18
C LEU A 419 -14.86 29.18 -2.92
N ASP A 420 -15.83 29.42 -3.79
CA ASP A 420 -16.85 30.45 -3.57
C ASP A 420 -17.86 30.00 -2.50
N LYS A 421 -18.10 30.87 -1.52
CA LYS A 421 -18.94 30.58 -0.35
C LYS A 421 -20.38 30.21 -0.70
N SER A 422 -20.90 30.64 -1.86
CA SER A 422 -22.27 30.32 -2.29
C SER A 422 -22.42 28.91 -2.88
N SER A 423 -21.33 28.33 -3.40
CA SER A 423 -21.33 27.10 -4.22
C SER A 423 -20.39 25.99 -3.71
N ILE A 424 -19.70 26.23 -2.58
CA ILE A 424 -18.70 25.32 -2.01
C ILE A 424 -19.31 24.01 -1.49
N ASP A 425 -18.87 22.90 -2.08
CA ASP A 425 -19.08 21.56 -1.52
C ASP A 425 -18.04 21.30 -0.42
N ARG A 426 -18.44 21.58 0.82
CA ARG A 426 -17.59 21.49 2.02
C ARG A 426 -16.98 20.09 2.20
N VAL A 427 -17.72 19.03 1.85
CA VAL A 427 -17.27 17.64 1.99
C VAL A 427 -16.22 17.31 0.92
N LYS A 428 -16.47 17.66 -0.34
CA LYS A 428 -15.48 17.45 -1.42
C LYS A 428 -14.21 18.26 -1.21
N LEU A 429 -14.28 19.50 -0.71
CA LEU A 429 -13.10 20.30 -0.39
C LEU A 429 -12.18 19.60 0.62
N VAL A 430 -12.77 19.04 1.68
CA VAL A 430 -12.02 18.36 2.75
C VAL A 430 -11.39 17.08 2.23
N TRP A 431 -12.08 16.27 1.43
CA TRP A 431 -11.47 15.09 0.78
C TRP A 431 -10.34 15.44 -0.19
N TRP A 432 -10.52 16.49 -0.98
CA TRP A 432 -9.47 17.00 -1.86
C TRP A 432 -8.22 17.44 -1.07
N PHE A 433 -8.39 18.13 0.06
CA PHE A 433 -7.28 18.51 0.93
C PHE A 433 -6.61 17.32 1.62
N ILE A 434 -7.37 16.30 2.05
CA ILE A 434 -6.80 15.07 2.62
C ILE A 434 -5.93 14.36 1.58
N ASN A 435 -6.34 14.35 0.31
CA ASN A 435 -5.52 13.78 -0.76
C ASN A 435 -4.20 14.56 -0.94
N LEU A 436 -4.25 15.89 -0.90
CA LEU A 436 -3.08 16.79 -0.92
C LEU A 436 -2.10 16.57 0.24
N ALA A 437 -2.58 16.40 1.47
CA ALA A 437 -1.74 16.50 2.67
C ALA A 437 -0.48 15.62 2.59
N PRO A 438 0.73 16.11 2.99
CA PRO A 438 2.00 15.41 2.85
C PRO A 438 2.17 14.32 3.92
N LEU A 439 1.28 13.34 3.88
CA LEU A 439 1.17 12.23 4.83
C LEU A 439 1.17 10.89 4.10
N GLY A 440 1.76 9.88 4.73
CA GLY A 440 1.68 8.50 4.26
C GLY A 440 0.24 7.99 4.25
N GLU A 441 -0.08 7.11 3.30
CA GLU A 441 -1.42 6.55 3.14
C GLU A 441 -1.93 5.85 4.41
N GLU A 442 -1.03 5.22 5.19
CA GLU A 442 -1.35 4.55 6.47
C GLU A 442 -1.84 5.52 7.56
N GLU A 443 -1.45 6.81 7.53
CA GLU A 443 -2.02 7.83 8.45
C GLU A 443 -3.41 8.26 7.96
N LYS A 444 -3.57 8.46 6.65
CA LYS A 444 -4.82 8.97 6.04
C LYS A 444 -5.96 7.96 5.99
N VAL A 445 -5.68 6.66 5.86
CA VAL A 445 -6.72 5.60 5.69
C VAL A 445 -7.75 5.58 6.83
N SER A 446 -7.34 5.98 8.04
CA SER A 446 -8.21 6.13 9.20
C SER A 446 -9.40 7.07 8.96
N LEU A 447 -9.25 8.09 8.11
CA LEU A 447 -10.32 9.05 7.81
C LEU A 447 -11.47 8.43 7.02
N LEU A 448 -11.27 7.32 6.30
CA LEU A 448 -12.36 6.64 5.60
C LEU A 448 -13.49 6.18 6.56
N ALA A 449 -13.16 5.93 7.84
CA ALA A 449 -14.14 5.56 8.87
C ALA A 449 -14.92 6.75 9.47
N THR A 450 -14.48 7.99 9.30
CA THR A 450 -15.07 9.18 9.96
C THR A 450 -16.42 9.57 9.35
N ARG A 451 -17.49 9.67 10.14
CA ARG A 451 -18.85 9.92 9.61
C ARG A 451 -19.31 11.38 9.71
N THR A 452 -18.50 12.26 10.28
CA THR A 452 -18.81 13.69 10.40
C THR A 452 -17.83 14.55 9.61
N LEU A 453 -18.31 15.69 9.08
CA LEU A 453 -17.46 16.71 8.50
C LEU A 453 -16.53 17.33 9.56
N ARG A 454 -17.05 17.53 10.78
CA ARG A 454 -16.34 18.13 11.92
C ARG A 454 -15.06 17.39 12.29
N GLU A 455 -15.13 16.07 12.49
CA GLU A 455 -13.96 15.24 12.84
C GLU A 455 -12.89 15.30 11.74
N ARG A 456 -13.31 15.28 10.46
CA ARG A 456 -12.37 15.40 9.34
C ARG A 456 -11.68 16.75 9.31
N VAL A 457 -12.41 17.85 9.45
CA VAL A 457 -11.82 19.21 9.41
C VAL A 457 -10.91 19.44 10.62
N LEU A 458 -11.30 19.00 11.82
CA LEU A 458 -10.44 19.07 13.02
C LEU A 458 -9.15 18.26 12.84
N THR A 459 -9.23 17.07 12.24
CA THR A 459 -8.05 16.25 11.94
C THR A 459 -7.15 16.93 10.91
N VAL A 460 -7.72 17.45 9.81
CA VAL A 460 -7.02 18.25 8.81
C VAL A 460 -6.34 19.47 9.41
N MET A 461 -7.02 20.20 10.30
CA MET A 461 -6.46 21.36 11.01
C MET A 461 -5.27 20.97 11.89
N SER A 462 -5.38 19.87 12.64
CA SER A 462 -4.25 19.35 13.43
C SER A 462 -3.04 18.97 12.56
N TRP A 463 -3.26 18.59 11.30
CA TRP A 463 -2.19 18.30 10.35
C TRP A 463 -1.56 19.57 9.81
N ILE A 464 -2.35 20.62 9.54
CA ILE A 464 -1.84 21.94 9.16
C ILE A 464 -0.91 22.47 10.27
N ASP A 465 -1.33 22.40 11.53
CA ASP A 465 -0.50 22.79 12.69
C ASP A 465 0.76 21.89 12.82
N LYS A 466 0.61 20.57 12.75
CA LYS A 466 1.71 19.58 12.87
C LYS A 466 2.82 19.81 11.85
N PHE A 467 2.49 20.38 10.69
CA PHE A 467 3.43 20.65 9.60
C PHE A 467 3.59 22.14 9.30
N GLU A 468 3.26 23.04 10.24
CA GLU A 468 3.36 24.50 10.06
C GLU A 468 4.76 24.95 9.60
N ASP A 469 5.83 24.35 10.15
CA ASP A 469 7.22 24.59 9.70
C ASP A 469 7.46 24.20 8.24
N GLN A 470 6.82 23.14 7.74
CA GLN A 470 6.94 22.72 6.34
C GLN A 470 6.10 23.63 5.43
N TRP A 471 4.89 23.99 5.86
CA TRP A 471 4.02 24.89 5.11
C TRP A 471 4.57 26.32 5.03
N SER A 472 5.15 26.84 6.11
CA SER A 472 5.76 28.18 6.17
C SER A 472 7.02 28.30 5.33
N LEU A 473 7.82 27.24 5.17
CA LEU A 473 8.93 27.22 4.20
C LEU A 473 8.47 27.51 2.76
N PHE A 474 7.23 27.13 2.43
CA PHE A 474 6.61 27.51 1.17
C PHE A 474 5.94 28.88 1.28
N LEU A 475 5.00 29.07 2.21
CA LEU A 475 4.13 30.25 2.29
C LEU A 475 4.88 31.56 2.63
N ASP A 476 5.94 31.53 3.44
CA ASP A 476 6.61 32.72 3.99
C ASP A 476 7.91 33.11 3.25
N ASN A 477 8.06 32.77 1.97
CA ASN A 477 8.98 33.43 1.01
C ASN A 477 10.49 33.54 1.39
N ARG A 478 10.95 32.83 2.43
CA ARG A 478 12.32 32.91 2.97
C ARG A 478 13.19 31.72 2.56
N MET A 479 13.39 31.55 1.25
CA MET A 479 14.64 30.95 0.78
C MET A 479 15.77 31.96 1.08
N PRO A 480 16.80 31.63 1.88
CA PRO A 480 18.04 32.39 1.85
C PRO A 480 18.62 32.25 0.43
N LEU A 481 18.97 33.37 -0.20
CA LEU A 481 19.73 33.39 -1.45
C LEU A 481 21.11 32.77 -1.20
N GLN A 482 21.21 31.44 -1.29
CA GLN A 482 22.50 30.76 -1.34
C GLN A 482 22.97 30.71 -2.80
N SER A 483 24.06 31.44 -3.04
CA SER A 483 24.75 31.51 -4.31
C SER A 483 25.22 30.14 -4.78
N SER A 484 24.77 29.75 -5.98
CA SER A 484 25.50 28.92 -6.94
C SER A 484 26.39 27.80 -6.39
N SER A 485 25.79 26.65 -6.08
CA SER A 485 26.39 25.36 -6.48
C SER A 485 25.31 24.31 -6.67
N SER A 486 25.40 23.56 -7.77
CA SER A 486 24.46 22.52 -8.14
C SER A 486 24.58 21.32 -7.18
N SER A 487 23.58 21.14 -6.32
CA SER A 487 23.34 19.85 -5.68
C SER A 487 21.84 19.64 -5.52
N ASP A 488 21.30 18.63 -6.18
CA ASP A 488 19.89 18.27 -6.11
C ASP A 488 19.54 17.85 -4.68
N ILE A 489 18.75 18.67 -3.98
CA ILE A 489 18.14 18.27 -2.73
C ILE A 489 16.99 17.32 -3.06
N ALA A 490 17.33 16.04 -3.21
CA ALA A 490 16.37 14.96 -3.36
C ALA A 490 15.46 14.91 -2.12
N CYS A 491 14.23 15.40 -2.26
CA CYS A 491 13.24 15.36 -1.20
C CYS A 491 12.78 13.91 -0.98
N CYS A 492 13.17 13.33 0.16
CA CYS A 492 12.76 11.98 0.54
C CYS A 492 11.30 11.98 1.03
N ILE A 493 10.37 11.79 0.10
CA ILE A 493 8.98 11.41 0.37
C ILE A 493 8.80 10.00 -0.18
N SER A 494 8.51 9.03 0.71
CA SER A 494 8.40 7.59 0.41
C SER A 494 7.31 6.93 1.26
#